data_AF-A0AAD3AM22-F1
#
_entry.id   AF-A0AAD3AM22-F1
#
_cell.length_a   1.000
_cell.length_b   1.000
_cell.length_c   1.000
_cell.angle_alpha   90.00
_cell.angle_beta   90.00
_cell.angle_gamma   90.00
#
_symmetry.space_group_name_H-M   'P 1'
#
loop_
_entity.id
_entity.type
_entity.pdbx_description
1 polymer ?
#
loop_
_entity_poly.entity_id
_entity_poly.type
_entity_poly.pdbx_seq_one_letter_code
_entity_poly.pdbx_strand_id
1 'polypeptide(L)'
;MRGGEIRGEIKALTGLRIVAALWVVLFHFRPMLGDASPDLRDALAPVLNCGAQGVDLFFILSGFVLTYNYLDRMGRSFSTRATLHFLWLRLARVWPVYLVTLHLAALWVIFTLHVGHVPSPDAASLTAISYVRQILLVQLWFVPFFDDSSWDGPAWSISAEWLAYVLFAGLVLVLLRMKQATRARSLMVLAFAASLPPVVMLLASGHFYTPWSWLPRIVTQFTAGALACAAVRRLRLTDRGRRIAGYISLLLLAAMVGVLYWFGAHPISGVVENDSGGVVDVLFVPLVISLAVGLGSLPRVLSARAMVYGGKISFCLYMVHELVHTSWGWAVEQFELVTQDNPWKWNVIGLLAIALAGAVVLYHGVEEPARRWMRKMVDVRAVSARSDPGEPANTKLHPIDRPLEAISARAV
;
A
#
# COMPACT_ATOMS: atom_id res chain seq x y z
N MET A 1 -5.03 24.20 27.61
CA MET A 1 -4.46 24.23 26.24
C MET A 1 -5.05 23.08 25.44
N ARG A 2 -5.98 23.37 24.53
CA ARG A 2 -6.60 22.36 23.64
C ARG A 2 -5.53 21.90 22.64
N GLY A 3 -5.08 20.67 22.78
CA GLY A 3 -4.14 20.08 21.83
C GLY A 3 -4.80 20.06 20.45
N GLY A 4 -4.22 20.80 19.50
CA GLY A 4 -4.63 20.73 18.10
C GLY A 4 -4.50 19.29 17.65
N GLU A 5 -5.64 18.64 17.34
CA GLU A 5 -5.62 17.41 16.59
C GLU A 5 -4.89 17.70 15.28
N ILE A 6 -3.74 17.06 15.06
CA ILE A 6 -3.12 17.04 13.74
C ILE A 6 -4.14 16.35 12.83
N ARG A 7 -4.88 17.13 12.05
CA ARG A 7 -5.74 16.67 10.97
C ARG A 7 -4.92 16.81 9.70
N GLY A 8 -4.53 15.70 9.08
CA GLY A 8 -3.74 15.75 7.85
C GLY A 8 -2.98 14.47 7.53
N GLU A 9 -2.40 14.46 6.35
CA GLU A 9 -1.53 13.39 5.88
C GLU A 9 -0.22 13.31 6.71
N ILE A 10 0.15 12.11 7.19
CA ILE A 10 1.48 11.88 7.74
C ILE A 10 2.45 11.67 6.57
N LYS A 11 3.09 12.75 6.14
CA LYS A 11 3.95 12.78 4.93
C LYS A 11 4.99 11.65 4.88
N ALA A 12 5.63 11.32 6.01
CA ALA A 12 6.61 10.24 6.06
C ALA A 12 5.99 8.86 5.72
N LEU A 13 4.76 8.59 6.18
CA LEU A 13 4.07 7.35 5.82
C LEU A 13 3.57 7.36 4.38
N THR A 14 3.18 8.52 3.84
CA THR A 14 2.92 8.65 2.40
C THR A 14 4.19 8.35 1.59
N GLY A 15 5.32 8.95 1.93
CA GLY A 15 6.59 8.67 1.26
C GLY A 15 7.06 7.23 1.40
N LEU A 16 6.74 6.56 2.52
CA LEU A 16 7.05 5.12 2.69
C LEU A 16 6.32 4.25 1.65
N ARG A 17 5.15 4.69 1.15
CA ARG A 17 4.38 3.93 0.14
C ARG A 17 5.13 3.75 -1.17
N ILE A 18 5.92 4.74 -1.62
CA ILE A 18 6.71 4.57 -2.86
C ILE A 18 7.88 3.63 -2.63
N VAL A 19 8.47 3.61 -1.43
CA VAL A 19 9.50 2.62 -1.07
C VAL A 19 8.92 1.21 -1.15
N ALA A 20 7.73 0.99 -0.57
CA ALA A 20 7.03 -0.29 -0.64
C ALA A 20 6.68 -0.69 -2.08
N ALA A 21 6.15 0.24 -2.89
CA ALA A 21 5.85 -0.05 -4.30
C ALA A 21 7.10 -0.40 -5.09
N LEU A 22 8.18 0.38 -4.96
CA LEU A 22 9.44 0.10 -5.67
C LEU A 22 10.03 -1.24 -5.26
N TRP A 23 9.90 -1.63 -3.99
CA TRP A 23 10.37 -2.94 -3.53
C TRP A 23 9.64 -4.10 -4.24
N VAL A 24 8.31 -3.98 -4.41
CA VAL A 24 7.51 -4.94 -5.20
C VAL A 24 7.88 -4.92 -6.68
N VAL A 25 8.03 -3.73 -7.28
CA VAL A 25 8.41 -3.59 -8.69
C VAL A 25 9.77 -4.25 -8.95
N LEU A 26 10.76 -3.96 -8.09
CA LEU A 26 12.10 -4.54 -8.21
C LEU A 26 12.11 -6.05 -7.97
N PHE A 27 11.19 -6.57 -7.14
CA PHE A 27 11.00 -8.02 -7.02
C PHE A 27 10.57 -8.63 -8.35
N HIS A 28 9.57 -8.08 -9.05
CA HIS A 28 9.16 -8.63 -10.35
C HIS A 28 10.22 -8.43 -11.44
N PHE A 29 10.94 -7.30 -11.41
CA PHE A 29 11.99 -6.98 -12.40
C PHE A 29 13.33 -7.67 -12.09
N ARG A 30 13.43 -8.48 -11.03
CA ARG A 30 14.67 -9.19 -10.64
C ARG A 30 15.25 -10.09 -11.74
N PRO A 31 14.47 -10.79 -12.60
CA PRO A 31 15.06 -11.63 -13.65
C PRO A 31 15.72 -10.77 -14.72
N MET A 32 15.08 -9.66 -15.12
CA MET A 32 15.63 -8.69 -16.07
C MET A 32 16.92 -8.04 -15.56
N LEU A 33 16.99 -7.80 -14.24
CA LEU A 33 18.23 -7.33 -13.63
C LEU A 33 19.33 -8.39 -13.68
N GLY A 34 18.99 -9.67 -13.56
CA GLY A 34 19.91 -10.79 -13.73
C GLY A 34 20.47 -10.85 -15.15
N ASP A 35 19.62 -10.68 -16.17
CA ASP A 35 20.05 -10.61 -17.58
C ASP A 35 20.99 -9.42 -17.83
N ALA A 36 20.70 -8.27 -17.20
CA ALA A 36 21.47 -7.04 -17.33
C ALA A 36 22.81 -7.08 -16.58
N SER A 37 22.81 -7.59 -15.35
CA SER A 37 23.98 -7.62 -14.48
C SER A 37 23.80 -8.71 -13.40
N PRO A 38 24.27 -9.94 -13.69
CA PRO A 38 24.16 -11.05 -12.75
C PRO A 38 24.77 -10.73 -11.38
N ASP A 39 25.99 -10.17 -11.36
CA ASP A 39 26.69 -9.81 -10.12
C ASP A 39 25.92 -8.80 -9.26
N LEU A 40 25.29 -7.80 -9.89
CA LEU A 40 24.50 -6.80 -9.18
C LEU A 40 23.20 -7.42 -8.64
N ARG A 41 22.54 -8.27 -9.43
CA ARG A 41 21.34 -9.00 -9.00
C ARG A 41 21.66 -9.88 -7.80
N ASP A 42 22.77 -10.62 -7.83
CA ASP A 42 23.15 -11.55 -6.77
C ASP A 42 23.57 -10.80 -5.50
N ALA A 43 24.31 -9.70 -5.63
CA ALA A 43 24.65 -8.84 -4.50
C ALA A 43 23.41 -8.24 -3.80
N LEU A 44 22.33 -8.02 -4.55
CA LEU A 44 21.05 -7.48 -4.05
C LEU A 44 19.99 -8.55 -3.79
N ALA A 45 20.26 -9.83 -4.09
CA ALA A 45 19.28 -10.90 -4.04
C ALA A 45 18.53 -11.00 -2.68
N PRO A 46 19.20 -10.87 -1.51
CA PRO A 46 18.50 -10.93 -0.23
C PRO A 46 17.41 -9.86 -0.06
N VAL A 47 17.60 -8.68 -0.67
CA VAL A 47 16.62 -7.59 -0.65
C VAL A 47 15.58 -7.79 -1.75
N LEU A 48 16.03 -8.11 -2.97
CA LEU A 48 15.13 -8.25 -4.13
C LEU A 48 14.17 -9.41 -3.96
N ASN A 49 14.61 -10.56 -3.45
CA ASN A 49 13.80 -11.76 -3.28
C ASN A 49 12.70 -11.57 -2.21
N CYS A 50 12.84 -10.59 -1.33
CA CYS A 50 11.87 -10.26 -0.29
C CYS A 50 10.97 -9.07 -0.64
N GLY A 51 10.88 -8.66 -1.91
CA GLY A 51 10.02 -7.52 -2.27
C GLY A 51 8.52 -7.79 -2.19
N ALA A 52 8.08 -9.05 -2.11
CA ALA A 52 6.68 -9.40 -1.85
C ALA A 52 6.18 -8.85 -0.49
N GLN A 53 7.07 -8.71 0.49
CA GLN A 53 6.81 -8.16 1.83
C GLN A 53 6.45 -6.66 1.77
N GLY A 54 6.74 -5.98 0.64
CA GLY A 54 6.21 -4.65 0.36
C GLY A 54 4.68 -4.62 0.38
N VAL A 55 4.00 -5.71 0.02
CA VAL A 55 2.53 -5.83 0.09
C VAL A 55 2.05 -5.89 1.55
N ASP A 56 2.72 -6.65 2.41
CA ASP A 56 2.39 -6.70 3.85
C ASP A 56 2.59 -5.32 4.52
N LEU A 57 3.64 -4.59 4.13
CA LEU A 57 3.83 -3.20 4.54
C LEU A 57 2.69 -2.29 4.05
N PHE A 58 2.17 -2.49 2.83
CA PHE A 58 0.96 -1.78 2.36
C PHE A 58 -0.25 -2.09 3.23
N PHE A 59 -0.47 -3.34 3.64
CA PHE A 59 -1.59 -3.72 4.50
C PHE A 59 -1.53 -3.01 5.86
N ILE A 60 -0.35 -2.98 6.50
CA ILE A 60 -0.13 -2.23 7.76
C ILE A 60 -0.37 -0.73 7.54
N LEU A 61 0.17 -0.15 6.48
CA LEU A 61 -0.01 1.27 6.17
C LEU A 61 -1.48 1.61 5.91
N SER A 62 -2.22 0.75 5.21
CA SER A 62 -3.64 0.93 4.95
C SER A 62 -4.44 0.89 6.26
N GLY A 63 -4.24 -0.09 7.12
CA GLY A 63 -4.88 -0.14 8.44
C GLY A 63 -4.57 1.09 9.30
N PHE A 64 -3.32 1.55 9.28
CA PHE A 64 -2.89 2.74 9.99
C PHE A 64 -3.58 4.01 9.46
N VAL A 65 -3.49 4.27 8.16
CA VAL A 65 -4.00 5.50 7.53
C VAL A 65 -5.53 5.56 7.58
N LEU A 66 -6.22 4.43 7.40
CA LEU A 66 -7.68 4.39 7.53
C LEU A 66 -8.10 4.68 8.96
N THR A 67 -7.46 4.07 9.95
CA THR A 67 -7.73 4.35 11.37
C THR A 67 -7.46 5.82 11.70
N TYR A 68 -6.38 6.40 11.18
CA TYR A 68 -6.04 7.79 11.41
C TYR A 68 -7.14 8.75 10.92
N ASN A 69 -7.74 8.47 9.75
CA ASN A 69 -8.70 9.35 9.10
C ASN A 69 -10.18 9.08 9.50
N TYR A 70 -10.52 7.85 9.86
CA TYR A 70 -11.92 7.41 10.01
C TYR A 70 -12.30 6.95 11.42
N LEU A 71 -11.35 6.77 12.35
CA LEU A 71 -11.65 6.24 13.69
C LEU A 71 -12.71 7.05 14.44
N ASP A 72 -12.63 8.38 14.45
CA ASP A 72 -13.63 9.19 15.16
C ASP A 72 -14.91 9.42 14.34
N ARG A 73 -14.85 9.24 13.01
CA ARG A 73 -16.00 9.40 12.10
C ARG A 73 -16.95 8.21 12.16
N MET A 74 -16.40 7.01 12.35
CA MET A 74 -17.16 5.75 12.32
C MET A 74 -17.20 5.02 13.68
N GLY A 75 -16.27 5.29 14.59
CA GLY A 75 -16.03 4.42 15.74
C GLY A 75 -17.02 4.51 16.91
N ARG A 76 -17.90 5.52 16.97
CA ARG A 76 -18.78 5.74 18.15
C ARG A 76 -19.94 4.75 18.21
N SER A 77 -20.60 4.52 17.09
CA SER A 77 -21.70 3.57 16.93
C SER A 77 -21.76 3.12 15.48
N PHE A 78 -22.28 1.91 15.25
CA PHE A 78 -22.46 1.43 13.90
C PHE A 78 -23.48 2.31 13.16
N SER A 79 -23.13 2.74 11.96
CA SER A 79 -24.03 3.50 11.09
C SER A 79 -23.86 3.00 9.66
N THR A 80 -24.90 2.39 9.11
CA THR A 80 -24.91 1.90 7.72
C THR A 80 -24.57 3.01 6.73
N ARG A 81 -25.09 4.23 6.93
CA ARG A 81 -24.78 5.39 6.07
C ARG A 81 -23.30 5.77 6.13
N ALA A 82 -22.71 5.83 7.33
CA ALA A 82 -21.29 6.15 7.49
C ALA A 82 -20.39 5.07 6.89
N THR A 83 -20.76 3.80 7.05
CA THR A 83 -20.07 2.64 6.47
C THR A 83 -20.12 2.65 4.96
N LEU A 84 -21.30 2.80 4.34
CA LEU A 84 -21.43 2.87 2.88
C LEU A 84 -20.69 4.08 2.30
N HIS A 85 -20.76 5.23 2.97
CA HIS A 85 -19.99 6.41 2.57
C HIS A 85 -18.48 6.14 2.64
N PHE A 86 -17.98 5.49 3.70
CA PHE A 86 -16.58 5.09 3.81
C PHE A 86 -16.17 4.12 2.69
N LEU A 87 -16.94 3.06 2.46
CA LEU A 87 -16.68 2.06 1.42
C LEU A 87 -16.67 2.70 0.03
N TRP A 88 -17.60 3.61 -0.25
CA TRP A 88 -17.61 4.38 -1.49
C TRP A 88 -16.34 5.22 -1.68
N LEU A 89 -15.88 5.90 -0.63
CA LEU A 89 -14.64 6.68 -0.69
C LEU A 89 -13.38 5.83 -0.87
N ARG A 90 -13.42 4.56 -0.44
CA ARG A 90 -12.35 3.58 -0.70
C ARG A 90 -12.43 3.05 -2.12
N LEU A 91 -13.61 2.65 -2.57
CA LEU A 91 -13.86 2.23 -3.94
C LEU A 91 -13.42 3.31 -4.94
N ALA A 92 -13.76 4.57 -4.68
CA ALA A 92 -13.34 5.72 -5.49
C ALA A 92 -11.83 5.97 -5.55
N ARG A 93 -11.05 5.35 -4.65
CA ARG A 93 -9.58 5.44 -4.67
C ARG A 93 -8.96 4.30 -5.47
N VAL A 94 -9.49 3.08 -5.39
CA VAL A 94 -8.85 1.88 -5.95
C VAL A 94 -9.48 1.42 -7.26
N TRP A 95 -10.82 1.46 -7.35
CA TRP A 95 -11.57 0.82 -8.42
C TRP A 95 -11.35 1.44 -9.81
N PRO A 96 -11.24 2.77 -10.00
CA PRO A 96 -11.06 3.34 -11.34
C PRO A 96 -9.77 2.88 -12.03
N VAL A 97 -8.63 2.92 -11.33
CA VAL A 97 -7.34 2.47 -11.89
C VAL A 97 -7.35 0.96 -12.04
N TYR A 98 -7.86 0.23 -11.05
CA TYR A 98 -8.02 -1.22 -11.12
C TYR A 98 -8.80 -1.64 -12.37
N LEU A 99 -9.91 -0.97 -12.69
CA LEU A 99 -10.67 -1.29 -13.90
C LEU A 99 -9.84 -1.05 -15.15
N VAL A 100 -9.12 0.07 -15.24
CA VAL A 100 -8.30 0.36 -16.41
C VAL A 100 -7.24 -0.73 -16.59
N THR A 101 -6.52 -1.12 -15.54
CA THR A 101 -5.49 -2.17 -15.66
C THR A 101 -6.08 -3.56 -15.88
N LEU A 102 -7.25 -3.87 -15.30
CA LEU A 102 -8.00 -5.09 -15.60
C LEU A 102 -8.36 -5.19 -17.10
N HIS A 103 -8.86 -4.11 -17.69
CA HIS A 103 -9.23 -4.12 -19.11
C HIS A 103 -7.98 -4.16 -20.00
N LEU A 104 -6.90 -3.47 -19.62
CA LEU A 104 -5.61 -3.57 -20.32
C LEU A 104 -5.07 -5.01 -20.26
N ALA A 105 -5.14 -5.67 -19.11
CA ALA A 105 -4.77 -7.08 -18.94
C ALA A 105 -5.63 -7.99 -19.82
N ALA A 106 -6.96 -7.82 -19.80
CA ALA A 106 -7.87 -8.60 -20.64
C ALA A 106 -7.57 -8.43 -22.13
N LEU A 107 -7.37 -7.18 -22.58
CA LEU A 107 -6.99 -6.87 -23.96
C LEU A 107 -5.63 -7.47 -24.32
N TRP A 108 -4.68 -7.44 -23.39
CA TRP A 108 -3.37 -8.07 -23.56
C TRP A 108 -3.48 -9.58 -23.75
N VAL A 109 -4.22 -10.28 -22.87
CA VAL A 109 -4.49 -11.72 -23.00
C VAL A 109 -5.15 -12.03 -24.35
N ILE A 110 -6.18 -11.28 -24.74
CA ILE A 110 -6.87 -11.44 -26.04
C ILE A 110 -5.90 -11.21 -27.20
N PHE A 111 -5.02 -10.21 -27.10
CA PHE A 111 -4.01 -9.93 -28.12
C PHE A 111 -3.07 -11.12 -28.32
N THR A 112 -2.51 -11.68 -27.24
CA THR A 112 -1.61 -12.85 -27.32
C THR A 112 -2.29 -14.11 -27.88
N LEU A 113 -3.62 -14.20 -27.81
CA LEU A 113 -4.37 -15.31 -28.42
C LEU A 113 -4.50 -15.19 -29.95
N HIS A 114 -4.37 -13.98 -30.50
CA HIS A 114 -4.57 -13.71 -31.93
C HIS A 114 -3.30 -13.27 -32.64
N VAL A 115 -2.24 -12.94 -31.89
CA VAL A 115 -0.97 -12.42 -32.40
C VAL A 115 0.18 -13.21 -31.80
N GLY A 116 1.10 -13.65 -32.66
CA GLY A 116 2.23 -14.48 -32.26
C GLY A 116 1.88 -15.96 -32.15
N HIS A 117 2.80 -16.74 -31.56
CA HIS A 117 2.65 -18.17 -31.30
C HIS A 117 2.72 -18.52 -29.81
N VAL A 118 2.95 -17.54 -28.93
CA VAL A 118 2.95 -17.71 -27.47
C VAL A 118 1.67 -17.11 -26.89
N PRO A 119 0.64 -17.90 -26.58
CA PRO A 119 -0.53 -17.38 -25.87
C PRO A 119 -0.20 -17.09 -24.40
N SER A 120 -0.85 -16.08 -23.81
CA SER A 120 -0.74 -15.82 -22.38
C SER A 120 -1.20 -17.04 -21.54
N PRO A 121 -0.47 -17.39 -20.47
CA PRO A 121 -0.90 -18.44 -19.54
C PRO A 121 -2.30 -18.21 -18.94
N ASP A 122 -2.68 -16.95 -18.79
CA ASP A 122 -3.96 -16.54 -18.20
C ASP A 122 -5.16 -16.73 -19.13
N ALA A 123 -4.95 -17.11 -20.39
CA ALA A 123 -6.00 -17.26 -21.39
C ALA A 123 -7.13 -18.19 -20.94
N ALA A 124 -6.81 -19.29 -20.25
CA ALA A 124 -7.79 -20.24 -19.74
C ALA A 124 -8.71 -19.63 -18.65
N SER A 125 -8.23 -18.61 -17.94
CA SER A 125 -8.96 -17.92 -16.88
C SER A 125 -9.87 -16.80 -17.40
N LEU A 126 -9.80 -16.46 -18.70
CA LEU A 126 -10.55 -15.40 -19.35
C LEU A 126 -12.03 -15.79 -19.56
N THR A 127 -12.74 -16.02 -18.46
CA THR A 127 -14.15 -16.43 -18.44
C THR A 127 -15.05 -15.30 -17.97
N ALA A 128 -16.34 -15.32 -18.37
CA ALA A 128 -17.32 -14.36 -17.89
C ALA A 128 -17.46 -14.35 -16.35
N ILE A 129 -17.33 -15.52 -15.70
CA ILE A 129 -17.39 -15.63 -14.25
C ILE A 129 -16.16 -14.97 -13.61
N SER A 130 -14.96 -15.21 -14.14
CA SER A 130 -13.73 -14.56 -13.66
C SER A 130 -13.83 -13.04 -13.82
N TYR A 131 -14.33 -12.57 -14.96
CA TYR A 131 -14.54 -11.14 -15.20
C TYR A 131 -15.44 -10.51 -14.15
N VAL A 132 -16.62 -11.10 -13.89
CA VAL A 132 -17.56 -10.59 -12.89
C VAL A 132 -16.92 -10.56 -11.49
N ARG A 133 -16.17 -11.59 -11.11
CA ARG A 133 -15.47 -11.63 -9.82
C ARG A 133 -14.43 -10.52 -9.69
N GLN A 134 -13.68 -10.24 -10.77
CA GLN A 134 -12.68 -9.16 -10.81
C GLN A 134 -13.33 -7.78 -10.74
N ILE A 135 -14.40 -7.52 -11.50
CA ILE A 135 -15.17 -6.27 -11.42
C ILE A 135 -15.67 -5.99 -10.00
N LEU A 136 -16.07 -7.05 -9.29
CA LEU A 136 -16.55 -6.98 -7.90
C LEU A 136 -15.43 -6.99 -6.85
N LEU A 137 -14.16 -7.15 -7.25
CA LEU A 137 -13.00 -7.27 -6.36
C LEU A 137 -13.06 -8.47 -5.39
N VAL A 138 -13.72 -9.56 -5.78
CA VAL A 138 -13.93 -10.76 -4.93
C VAL A 138 -13.25 -12.01 -5.47
N GLN A 139 -12.42 -11.88 -6.51
CA GLN A 139 -11.80 -13.01 -7.19
C GLN A 139 -10.93 -13.87 -6.27
N LEU A 140 -10.27 -13.27 -5.27
CA LEU A 140 -9.41 -14.01 -4.32
C LEU A 140 -10.20 -14.68 -3.19
N TRP A 141 -11.41 -14.22 -2.88
CA TRP A 141 -12.12 -14.59 -1.64
C TRP A 141 -12.51 -16.06 -1.56
N PHE A 142 -12.54 -16.74 -2.69
CA PHE A 142 -13.04 -18.11 -2.83
C PHE A 142 -11.96 -19.10 -3.29
N VAL A 143 -10.70 -18.67 -3.34
CA VAL A 143 -9.58 -19.50 -3.81
C VAL A 143 -8.45 -19.52 -2.77
N PRO A 144 -7.78 -20.68 -2.59
CA PRO A 144 -6.72 -20.83 -1.59
C PRO A 144 -5.44 -20.06 -1.96
N PHE A 145 -5.17 -19.91 -3.25
CA PHE A 145 -3.94 -19.35 -3.79
C PHE A 145 -4.25 -18.08 -4.58
N PHE A 146 -3.33 -17.12 -4.55
CA PHE A 146 -3.49 -15.89 -5.32
C PHE A 146 -2.95 -16.03 -6.76
N ASP A 147 -2.16 -17.07 -7.04
CA ASP A 147 -1.73 -17.40 -8.39
C ASP A 147 -2.96 -17.61 -9.30
N ASP A 148 -2.87 -17.10 -10.52
CA ASP A 148 -3.92 -17.17 -11.55
C ASP A 148 -5.30 -16.63 -11.12
N SER A 149 -5.38 -15.96 -9.96
CA SER A 149 -6.64 -15.43 -9.44
C SER A 149 -7.09 -14.15 -10.15
N SER A 150 -6.16 -13.45 -10.81
CA SER A 150 -6.38 -12.15 -11.45
C SER A 150 -5.61 -12.09 -12.77
N TRP A 151 -6.18 -11.43 -13.78
CA TRP A 151 -5.51 -11.27 -15.10
C TRP A 151 -4.38 -10.24 -15.05
N ASP A 152 -4.46 -9.31 -14.10
CA ASP A 152 -3.39 -8.41 -13.73
C ASP A 152 -2.77 -8.95 -12.43
N GLY A 153 -1.55 -9.49 -12.48
CA GLY A 153 -0.96 -10.26 -11.39
C GLY A 153 -1.10 -9.61 -9.99
N PRO A 154 -0.69 -8.34 -9.78
CA PRO A 154 -0.76 -7.67 -8.48
C PRO A 154 -2.19 -7.41 -7.97
N ALA A 155 -3.21 -7.56 -8.82
CA ALA A 155 -4.59 -7.22 -8.53
C ALA A 155 -5.24 -8.13 -7.45
N TRP A 156 -4.66 -9.30 -7.16
CA TRP A 156 -5.09 -10.17 -6.05
C TRP A 156 -5.08 -9.42 -4.72
N SER A 157 -4.07 -8.57 -4.50
CA SER A 157 -3.90 -7.83 -3.24
C SER A 157 -4.99 -6.79 -3.04
N ILE A 158 -5.56 -6.26 -4.14
CA ILE A 158 -6.66 -5.29 -4.10
C ILE A 158 -7.97 -5.99 -3.73
N SER A 159 -8.17 -7.24 -4.17
CA SER A 159 -9.29 -8.07 -3.70
C SER A 159 -9.17 -8.37 -2.20
N ALA A 160 -7.97 -8.71 -1.73
CA ALA A 160 -7.70 -8.88 -0.29
C ALA A 160 -7.95 -7.57 0.48
N GLU A 161 -7.46 -6.43 -0.03
CA GLU A 161 -7.62 -5.14 0.61
C GLU A 161 -9.10 -4.70 0.65
N TRP A 162 -9.88 -5.02 -0.37
CA TRP A 162 -11.33 -4.79 -0.38
C TRP A 162 -12.03 -5.55 0.76
N LEU A 163 -11.64 -6.80 1.02
CA LEU A 163 -12.11 -7.55 2.19
C LEU A 163 -11.77 -6.83 3.50
N ALA A 164 -10.53 -6.35 3.64
CA ALA A 164 -10.10 -5.60 4.82
C ALA A 164 -10.92 -4.33 5.04
N TYR A 165 -11.30 -3.62 3.97
CA TYR A 165 -12.16 -2.43 4.06
C TYR A 165 -13.56 -2.77 4.54
N VAL A 166 -14.15 -3.88 4.06
CA VAL A 166 -15.45 -4.36 4.55
C VAL A 166 -15.37 -4.72 6.03
N LEU A 167 -14.34 -5.46 6.45
CA LEU A 167 -14.10 -5.82 7.85
C LEU A 167 -13.82 -4.62 8.75
N PHE A 168 -13.19 -3.57 8.21
CA PHE A 168 -12.86 -2.35 8.95
C PHE A 168 -14.09 -1.67 9.55
N ALA A 169 -15.26 -1.80 8.92
CA ALA A 169 -16.51 -1.25 9.42
C ALA A 169 -16.90 -1.76 10.81
N GLY A 170 -16.59 -3.02 11.12
CA GLY A 170 -16.75 -3.59 12.46
C GLY A 170 -15.53 -3.31 13.34
N LEU A 171 -14.33 -3.50 12.79
CA LEU A 171 -13.07 -3.34 13.51
C LEU A 171 -12.92 -1.93 14.14
N VAL A 172 -13.37 -0.87 13.44
CA VAL A 172 -13.27 0.51 13.92
C VAL A 172 -14.02 0.76 15.25
N LEU A 173 -15.13 0.04 15.47
CA LEU A 173 -15.92 0.14 16.71
C LEU A 173 -15.19 -0.50 17.90
N VAL A 174 -14.48 -1.61 17.63
CA VAL A 174 -13.63 -2.31 18.61
C VAL A 174 -12.41 -1.45 18.91
N LEU A 175 -11.74 -0.93 17.89
CA LEU A 175 -10.57 -0.07 18.02
C LEU A 175 -10.85 1.19 18.83
N LEU A 176 -12.01 1.83 18.66
CA LEU A 176 -12.34 3.02 19.46
C LEU A 176 -12.47 2.65 20.95
N ARG A 177 -13.18 1.56 21.27
CA ARG A 177 -13.34 1.06 22.64
C ARG A 177 -12.00 0.69 23.25
N MET A 178 -11.16 -0.05 22.52
CA MET A 178 -9.82 -0.40 22.95
C MET A 178 -8.97 0.85 23.19
N LYS A 179 -8.95 1.83 22.28
CA LYS A 179 -8.21 3.09 22.44
C LYS A 179 -8.62 3.84 23.71
N GLN A 180 -9.91 3.81 24.05
CA GLN A 180 -10.43 4.48 25.26
C GLN A 180 -10.03 3.71 26.53
N ALA A 181 -10.21 2.39 26.53
CA ALA A 181 -10.00 1.53 27.69
C ALA A 181 -8.52 1.21 27.98
N THR A 182 -7.64 1.23 26.98
CA THR A 182 -6.26 0.71 27.11
C THR A 182 -5.19 1.80 26.98
N ARG A 183 -4.01 1.55 27.57
CA ARG A 183 -2.86 2.46 27.50
C ARG A 183 -2.13 2.32 26.15
N ALA A 184 -1.41 3.35 25.74
CA ALA A 184 -0.66 3.35 24.48
C ALA A 184 0.31 2.14 24.38
N ARG A 185 1.02 1.81 25.47
CA ARG A 185 1.95 0.67 25.51
C ARG A 185 1.26 -0.67 25.23
N SER A 186 0.08 -0.89 25.82
CA SER A 186 -0.71 -2.10 25.58
C SER A 186 -1.15 -2.19 24.12
N LEU A 187 -1.57 -1.08 23.51
CA LEU A 187 -1.92 -1.05 22.09
C LEU A 187 -0.71 -1.31 21.18
N MET A 188 0.49 -0.86 21.56
CA MET A 188 1.73 -1.18 20.82
C MET A 188 2.06 -2.67 20.89
N VAL A 189 1.94 -3.29 22.08
CA VAL A 189 2.14 -4.73 22.25
C VAL A 189 1.11 -5.52 21.44
N LEU A 190 -0.17 -5.11 21.47
CA LEU A 190 -1.23 -5.74 20.68
C LEU A 190 -1.00 -5.56 19.18
N ALA A 191 -0.53 -4.38 18.74
CA ALA A 191 -0.17 -4.14 17.34
C ALA A 191 0.96 -5.07 16.89
N PHE A 192 2.02 -5.20 17.71
CA PHE A 192 3.12 -6.12 17.42
C PHE A 192 2.65 -7.58 17.41
N ALA A 193 1.86 -8.00 18.41
CA ALA A 193 1.29 -9.35 18.46
C ALA A 193 0.41 -9.65 17.23
N ALA A 194 -0.38 -8.68 16.76
CA ALA A 194 -1.20 -8.81 15.56
C ALA A 194 -0.37 -8.92 14.27
N SER A 195 0.89 -8.46 14.23
CA SER A 195 1.78 -8.67 13.08
C SER A 195 2.51 -10.02 13.06
N LEU A 196 2.47 -10.79 14.14
CA LEU A 196 3.17 -12.08 14.24
C LEU A 196 2.59 -13.24 13.41
N PRO A 197 1.27 -13.36 13.15
CA PRO A 197 0.71 -14.57 12.55
C PRO A 197 1.36 -15.01 11.23
N PRO A 198 1.66 -14.15 10.24
CA PRO A 198 2.36 -14.57 9.02
C PRO A 198 3.74 -15.17 9.28
N VAL A 199 4.48 -14.59 10.23
CA VAL A 199 5.81 -15.09 10.61
C VAL A 199 5.71 -16.39 11.40
N VAL A 200 4.71 -16.52 12.28
CA VAL A 200 4.46 -17.80 12.97
C VAL A 200 4.07 -18.90 11.98
N MET A 201 3.23 -18.59 10.99
CA MET A 201 2.87 -19.53 9.93
C MET A 201 4.06 -19.92 9.06
N LEU A 202 4.93 -18.96 8.71
CA LEU A 202 6.20 -19.22 8.04
C LEU A 202 7.05 -20.21 8.83
N LEU A 203 7.28 -19.94 10.12
CA LEU A 203 8.14 -20.76 10.97
C LEU A 203 7.52 -22.14 11.27
N ALA A 204 6.19 -22.24 11.28
CA ALA A 204 5.48 -23.49 11.56
C ALA A 204 5.37 -24.38 10.32
N SER A 205 5.19 -23.80 9.13
CA SER A 205 4.98 -24.55 7.89
C SER A 205 6.24 -24.68 7.04
N GLY A 206 7.24 -23.82 7.25
CA GLY A 206 8.41 -23.69 6.38
C GLY A 206 8.16 -22.83 5.14
N HIS A 207 6.94 -22.34 4.92
CA HIS A 207 6.54 -21.62 3.72
C HIS A 207 5.82 -20.32 4.08
N PHE A 208 6.21 -19.21 3.45
CA PHE A 208 5.47 -17.95 3.58
C PHE A 208 4.16 -18.00 2.78
N TYR A 209 4.18 -18.77 1.69
CA TYR A 209 3.06 -18.96 0.79
C TYR A 209 2.46 -20.36 0.94
N THR A 210 1.26 -20.44 1.52
CA THR A 210 0.50 -21.68 1.77
C THR A 210 -0.97 -21.45 1.44
N PRO A 211 -1.78 -22.51 1.27
CA PRO A 211 -3.22 -22.36 1.05
C PRO A 211 -3.85 -21.42 2.09
N TRP A 212 -4.54 -20.40 1.61
CA TRP A 212 -5.21 -19.37 2.40
C TRP A 212 -4.29 -18.46 3.23
N SER A 213 -2.96 -18.51 3.05
CA SER A 213 -2.02 -17.66 3.83
C SER A 213 -2.22 -16.16 3.59
N TRP A 214 -2.79 -15.79 2.45
CA TRP A 214 -3.15 -14.42 2.12
C TRP A 214 -4.16 -13.80 3.10
N LEU A 215 -5.09 -14.60 3.64
CA LEU A 215 -6.17 -14.14 4.52
C LEU A 215 -5.67 -13.68 5.90
N PRO A 216 -4.91 -14.48 6.67
CA PRO A 216 -4.32 -14.01 7.91
C PRO A 216 -3.32 -12.88 7.64
N ARG A 217 -2.54 -12.91 6.55
CA ARG A 217 -1.66 -11.80 6.16
C ARG A 217 -2.41 -10.48 6.07
N ILE A 218 -3.47 -10.39 5.26
CA ILE A 218 -4.23 -9.14 5.14
C ILE A 218 -4.91 -8.76 6.46
N VAL A 219 -5.65 -9.68 7.08
CA VAL A 219 -6.49 -9.36 8.25
C VAL A 219 -5.63 -8.93 9.44
N THR A 220 -4.55 -9.65 9.73
CA THR A 220 -3.75 -9.41 10.94
C THR A 220 -2.79 -8.24 10.73
N GLN A 221 -2.17 -8.09 9.55
CA GLN A 221 -1.29 -6.95 9.25
C GLN A 221 -2.08 -5.64 9.16
N PHE A 222 -3.26 -5.64 8.54
CA PHE A 222 -4.13 -4.47 8.53
C PHE A 222 -4.57 -4.11 9.96
N THR A 223 -4.95 -5.09 10.77
CA THR A 223 -5.31 -4.88 12.18
C THR A 223 -4.13 -4.36 13.00
N ALA A 224 -2.93 -4.86 12.76
CA ALA A 224 -1.69 -4.40 13.39
C ALA A 224 -1.45 -2.91 13.11
N GLY A 225 -1.58 -2.49 11.84
CA GLY A 225 -1.52 -1.08 11.46
C GLY A 225 -2.58 -0.21 12.14
N ALA A 226 -3.80 -0.73 12.24
CA ALA A 226 -4.91 -0.04 12.89
C ALA A 226 -4.68 0.16 14.41
N LEU A 227 -4.20 -0.88 15.10
CA LEU A 227 -3.80 -0.82 16.50
C LEU A 227 -2.59 0.10 16.72
N ALA A 228 -1.60 0.07 15.81
CA ALA A 228 -0.46 0.97 15.83
C ALA A 228 -0.90 2.45 15.74
N CYS A 229 -1.88 2.76 14.88
CA CYS A 229 -2.47 4.10 14.82
C CYS A 229 -3.19 4.48 16.12
N ALA A 230 -4.00 3.57 16.69
CA ALA A 230 -4.68 3.80 17.96
C ALA A 230 -3.68 4.10 19.10
N ALA A 231 -2.54 3.39 19.12
CA ALA A 231 -1.43 3.64 20.02
C ALA A 231 -0.81 5.03 19.80
N VAL A 232 -0.44 5.36 18.56
CA VAL A 232 0.18 6.64 18.19
C VAL A 232 -0.70 7.82 18.59
N ARG A 233 -2.02 7.73 18.40
CA ARG A 233 -2.98 8.78 18.81
C ARG A 233 -3.08 8.99 20.32
N ARG A 234 -2.57 8.06 21.13
CA ARG A 234 -2.51 8.15 22.60
C ARG A 234 -1.12 8.60 23.10
N LEU A 235 -0.10 8.53 22.25
CA LEU A 235 1.25 8.95 22.61
C LEU A 235 1.32 10.47 22.74
N ARG A 236 1.95 10.92 23.83
CA ARG A 236 2.34 12.32 24.04
C ARG A 236 3.85 12.31 24.25
N LEU A 237 4.58 12.58 23.18
CA LEU A 237 6.05 12.58 23.19
C LEU A 237 6.58 14.01 23.24
N THR A 238 7.63 14.21 24.03
CA THR A 238 8.45 15.43 23.97
C THR A 238 9.26 15.44 22.68
N ASP A 239 9.81 16.60 22.29
CA ASP A 239 10.67 16.69 21.10
C ASP A 239 11.89 15.76 21.17
N ARG A 240 12.45 15.54 22.38
CA ARG A 240 13.49 14.54 22.60
C ARG A 240 12.98 13.13 22.27
N GLY A 241 11.79 12.76 22.76
CA GLY A 241 11.17 11.47 22.46
C GLY A 241 10.90 11.27 20.96
N ARG A 242 10.47 12.33 20.26
CA ARG A 242 10.26 12.29 18.81
C ARG A 242 11.58 12.16 18.03
N ARG A 243 12.67 12.80 18.47
CA ARG A 243 14.01 12.60 17.86
C ARG A 243 14.51 11.17 18.06
N ILE A 244 14.34 10.62 19.26
CA ILE A 244 14.67 9.21 19.55
C ILE A 244 13.88 8.28 18.63
N ALA A 245 12.57 8.50 18.46
CA ALA A 245 11.77 7.73 17.51
C ALA A 245 12.29 7.83 16.07
N GLY A 246 12.79 9.00 15.65
CA GLY A 246 13.47 9.16 14.35
C GLY A 246 14.73 8.30 14.23
N TYR A 247 15.59 8.26 15.25
CA TYR A 247 16.77 7.37 15.25
C TYR A 247 16.38 5.90 15.29
N ILE A 248 15.36 5.53 16.06
CA ILE A 248 14.80 4.17 16.06
C ILE A 248 14.32 3.78 14.66
N SER A 249 13.65 4.68 13.93
CA SER A 249 13.20 4.37 12.56
C SER A 249 14.36 4.08 11.60
N LEU A 250 15.48 4.80 11.74
CA LEU A 250 16.68 4.55 10.94
C LEU A 250 17.36 3.23 11.33
N LEU A 251 17.45 2.96 12.63
CA LEU A 251 17.99 1.71 13.15
C LEU A 251 17.14 0.51 12.69
N LEU A 252 15.81 0.63 12.71
CA LEU A 252 14.90 -0.41 12.24
C LEU A 252 15.08 -0.66 10.73
N LEU A 253 15.22 0.39 9.92
CA LEU A 253 15.50 0.23 8.50
C LEU A 253 16.84 -0.49 8.25
N ALA A 254 17.89 -0.12 8.98
CA ALA A 254 19.18 -0.81 8.91
C ALA A 254 19.09 -2.26 9.40
N ALA A 255 18.33 -2.52 10.47
CA ALA A 255 18.09 -3.85 11.01
C ALA A 255 17.31 -4.72 10.02
N MET A 256 16.33 -4.17 9.30
CA MET A 256 15.63 -4.89 8.24
C MET A 256 16.60 -5.35 7.15
N VAL A 257 17.45 -4.46 6.64
CA VAL A 257 18.47 -4.83 5.65
C VAL A 257 19.42 -5.89 6.22
N GLY A 258 19.90 -5.70 7.47
CA GLY A 258 20.76 -6.67 8.13
C GLY A 258 20.12 -8.05 8.30
N VAL A 259 18.84 -8.11 8.67
CA VAL A 259 18.05 -9.35 8.80
C VAL A 259 17.92 -10.05 7.45
N LEU A 260 17.62 -9.30 6.38
CA LEU A 260 17.50 -9.87 5.03
C LEU A 260 18.83 -10.48 4.57
N TYR A 261 19.95 -9.76 4.71
CA TYR A 261 21.27 -10.29 4.35
C TYR A 261 21.71 -11.44 5.26
N TRP A 262 21.40 -11.38 6.56
CA TRP A 262 21.72 -12.45 7.51
C TRP A 262 21.03 -13.75 7.14
N PHE A 263 19.70 -13.71 6.92
CA PHE A 263 18.92 -14.90 6.55
C PHE A 263 19.09 -15.32 5.08
N GLY A 264 19.57 -14.42 4.22
CA GLY A 264 20.07 -14.79 2.90
C GLY A 264 21.33 -15.66 2.97
N ALA A 265 22.23 -15.38 3.92
CA ALA A 265 23.45 -16.16 4.13
C ALA A 265 23.24 -17.37 5.07
N HIS A 266 22.30 -17.28 6.00
CA HIS A 266 22.00 -18.31 7.01
C HIS A 266 20.50 -18.63 7.01
N PRO A 267 20.00 -19.39 6.02
CA PRO A 267 18.59 -19.75 5.95
C PRO A 267 18.11 -20.44 7.23
N ILE A 268 16.86 -20.19 7.63
CA ILE A 268 16.25 -20.81 8.79
C ILE A 268 16.02 -22.29 8.48
N SER A 269 16.53 -23.18 9.32
CA SER A 269 16.31 -24.62 9.17
C SER A 269 14.82 -24.96 9.13
N GLY A 270 14.40 -25.72 8.11
CA GLY A 270 12.99 -26.08 7.89
C GLY A 270 12.17 -25.04 7.12
N VAL A 271 12.74 -23.89 6.76
CA VAL A 271 12.10 -22.88 5.88
C VAL A 271 12.66 -23.01 4.46
N VAL A 272 11.78 -22.88 3.46
CA VAL A 272 12.16 -22.92 2.05
C VAL A 272 13.15 -21.81 1.70
N GLU A 273 14.01 -22.12 0.75
CA GLU A 273 15.01 -21.18 0.23
C GLU A 273 14.35 -19.84 -0.17
N ASN A 274 14.96 -18.73 0.24
CA ASN A 274 14.48 -17.34 0.07
C ASN A 274 13.26 -16.91 0.91
N ASP A 275 12.50 -17.81 1.54
CA ASP A 275 11.35 -17.43 2.39
C ASP A 275 11.77 -16.98 3.80
N SER A 276 13.00 -17.30 4.22
CA SER A 276 13.53 -16.94 5.53
C SER A 276 13.51 -15.42 5.79
N GLY A 277 13.59 -14.60 4.75
CA GLY A 277 13.49 -13.13 4.86
C GLY A 277 12.10 -12.62 5.24
N GLY A 278 11.04 -13.45 5.15
CA GLY A 278 9.68 -13.11 5.58
C GLY A 278 9.57 -12.72 7.06
N VAL A 279 10.56 -13.10 7.89
CA VAL A 279 10.64 -12.65 9.29
C VAL A 279 10.78 -11.14 9.45
N VAL A 280 11.17 -10.41 8.38
CA VAL A 280 11.30 -8.95 8.39
C VAL A 280 9.99 -8.23 8.71
N ASP A 281 8.84 -8.87 8.45
CA ASP A 281 7.49 -8.33 8.69
C ASP A 281 7.28 -7.86 10.14
N VAL A 282 7.93 -8.52 11.12
CA VAL A 282 7.82 -8.14 12.54
C VAL A 282 8.36 -6.73 12.82
N LEU A 283 9.22 -6.21 11.93
CA LEU A 283 9.83 -4.88 12.06
C LEU A 283 8.96 -3.77 11.45
N PHE A 284 7.94 -4.10 10.66
CA PHE A 284 7.11 -3.09 10.01
C PHE A 284 6.26 -2.28 10.99
N VAL A 285 5.62 -2.92 11.97
CA VAL A 285 4.82 -2.21 12.99
C VAL A 285 5.67 -1.20 13.80
N PRO A 286 6.82 -1.58 14.41
CA PRO A 286 7.65 -0.60 15.10
C PRO A 286 8.23 0.46 14.15
N LEU A 287 8.52 0.12 12.89
CA LEU A 287 8.94 1.09 11.88
C LEU A 287 7.84 2.12 11.60
N VAL A 288 6.60 1.68 11.34
CA VAL A 288 5.46 2.56 11.07
C VAL A 288 5.17 3.46 12.27
N ILE A 289 5.19 2.93 13.50
CA ILE A 289 4.99 3.72 14.72
C ILE A 289 6.08 4.79 14.87
N SER A 290 7.34 4.38 14.72
CA SER A 290 8.49 5.29 14.88
C SER A 290 8.54 6.38 13.81
N LEU A 291 8.21 6.05 12.55
CA LEU A 291 8.07 7.03 11.47
C LEU A 291 6.88 7.98 11.66
N ALA A 292 5.76 7.49 12.22
CA ALA A 292 4.57 8.30 12.43
C ALA A 292 4.78 9.43 13.45
N VAL A 293 5.58 9.19 14.48
CA VAL A 293 5.86 10.18 15.54
C VAL A 293 7.23 10.84 15.43
N GLY A 294 8.14 10.23 14.66
CA GLY A 294 9.56 10.56 14.61
C GLY A 294 9.89 11.91 13.98
N LEU A 295 11.00 12.48 14.43
CA LEU A 295 11.69 13.63 13.83
C LEU A 295 13.13 13.23 13.55
N GLY A 296 13.71 13.66 12.43
CA GLY A 296 15.10 13.33 12.10
C GLY A 296 15.32 13.22 10.59
N SER A 297 16.42 12.57 10.20
CA SER A 297 16.81 12.40 8.79
C SER A 297 15.80 11.55 8.01
N LEU A 298 15.55 10.30 8.43
CA LEU A 298 14.68 9.39 7.70
C LEU A 298 13.23 9.91 7.57
N PRO A 299 12.55 10.36 8.64
CA PRO A 299 11.23 10.98 8.49
C PRO A 299 11.24 12.23 7.59
N ARG A 300 12.33 13.02 7.59
CA ARG A 300 12.46 14.21 6.72
C ARG A 300 12.62 13.83 5.26
N VAL A 301 13.44 12.82 4.94
CA VAL A 301 13.63 12.31 3.58
C VAL A 301 12.30 11.75 3.05
N LEU A 302 11.63 10.91 3.82
CA LEU A 302 10.32 10.35 3.42
C LEU A 302 9.23 11.43 3.31
N SER A 303 9.37 12.56 4.02
CA SER A 303 8.46 13.69 3.91
C SER A 303 8.81 14.68 2.78
N ALA A 304 9.89 14.44 2.02
CA ALA A 304 10.27 15.27 0.90
C ALA A 304 9.21 15.26 -0.20
N ARG A 305 9.11 16.36 -0.97
CA ARG A 305 8.06 16.53 -1.99
C ARG A 305 8.05 15.39 -3.02
N ALA A 306 9.23 14.96 -3.47
CA ALA A 306 9.38 13.85 -4.41
C ALA A 306 8.89 12.52 -3.83
N MET A 307 9.25 12.20 -2.58
CA MET A 307 8.80 10.98 -1.90
C MET A 307 7.29 10.98 -1.69
N VAL A 308 6.71 12.10 -1.26
CA VAL A 308 5.26 12.24 -1.07
C VAL A 308 4.52 12.13 -2.41
N TYR A 309 5.04 12.75 -3.47
CA TYR A 309 4.48 12.60 -4.83
C TYR A 309 4.55 11.15 -5.30
N GLY A 310 5.71 10.49 -5.15
CA GLY A 310 5.88 9.07 -5.38
C GLY A 310 4.83 8.24 -4.63
N GLY A 311 4.61 8.54 -3.35
CA GLY A 311 3.62 7.86 -2.52
C GLY A 311 2.17 8.04 -2.97
N LYS A 312 1.86 9.14 -3.69
CA LYS A 312 0.54 9.38 -4.28
C LYS A 312 0.31 8.52 -5.51
N ILE A 313 1.33 8.43 -6.39
CA ILE A 313 1.30 7.62 -7.62
C ILE A 313 1.60 6.14 -7.38
N SER A 314 2.04 5.75 -6.18
CA SER A 314 2.51 4.40 -5.85
C SER A 314 1.48 3.31 -6.16
N PHE A 315 0.19 3.62 -6.04
CA PHE A 315 -0.89 2.69 -6.38
C PHE A 315 -0.97 2.47 -7.89
N CYS A 316 -0.91 3.52 -8.69
CA CYS A 316 -0.87 3.40 -10.15
C CYS A 316 0.40 2.64 -10.62
N LEU A 317 1.55 2.89 -9.98
CA LEU A 317 2.78 2.15 -10.26
C LEU A 317 2.62 0.66 -9.91
N TYR A 318 2.05 0.37 -8.75
CA TYR A 318 1.75 -1.00 -8.32
C TYR A 318 0.81 -1.72 -9.29
N MET A 319 -0.17 -1.05 -9.89
CA MET A 319 -1.08 -1.71 -10.85
C MET A 319 -0.45 -1.87 -12.25
N VAL A 320 0.37 -0.93 -12.72
CA VAL A 320 0.85 -0.97 -14.13
C VAL A 320 2.15 -1.76 -14.32
N HIS A 321 2.96 -1.93 -13.28
CA HIS A 321 4.30 -2.53 -13.45
C HIS A 321 4.27 -3.96 -13.97
N GLU A 322 3.29 -4.77 -13.56
CA GLU A 322 3.22 -6.16 -14.00
C GLU A 322 2.79 -6.28 -15.45
N LEU A 323 1.90 -5.40 -15.92
CA LEU A 323 1.58 -5.32 -17.35
C LEU A 323 2.83 -5.02 -18.19
N VAL A 324 3.69 -4.11 -17.74
CA VAL A 324 4.97 -3.81 -18.41
C VAL A 324 5.90 -5.02 -18.35
N HIS A 325 6.01 -5.66 -17.18
CA HIS A 325 6.86 -6.81 -16.95
C HIS A 325 6.46 -8.01 -17.84
N THR A 326 5.20 -8.42 -17.78
CA THR A 326 4.64 -9.54 -18.55
C THR A 326 4.65 -9.27 -20.04
N SER A 327 4.38 -8.04 -20.48
CA SER A 327 4.44 -7.68 -21.90
C SER A 327 5.86 -7.81 -22.46
N TRP A 328 6.87 -7.44 -21.67
CA TRP A 328 8.27 -7.65 -22.06
C TRP A 328 8.65 -9.13 -22.06
N GLY A 329 8.28 -9.89 -21.02
CA GLY A 329 8.55 -11.32 -20.95
C GLY A 329 7.98 -12.07 -22.16
N TRP A 330 6.74 -11.76 -22.52
CA TRP A 330 6.12 -12.27 -23.74
C TRP A 330 6.87 -11.87 -25.01
N ALA A 331 7.31 -10.61 -25.14
CA ALA A 331 8.06 -10.18 -26.31
C ALA A 331 9.41 -10.91 -26.45
N VAL A 332 10.09 -11.17 -25.32
CA VAL A 332 11.34 -11.94 -25.31
C VAL A 332 11.10 -13.36 -25.82
N GLU A 333 10.03 -14.03 -25.35
CA GLU A 333 9.69 -15.39 -25.78
C GLU A 333 9.20 -15.43 -27.23
N GLN A 334 8.33 -14.49 -27.61
CA GLN A 334 7.70 -14.42 -28.93
C GLN A 334 8.69 -14.09 -30.06
N PHE A 335 9.73 -13.32 -29.77
CA PHE A 335 10.75 -12.93 -30.75
C PHE A 335 12.10 -13.59 -30.50
N GLU A 336 12.17 -14.56 -29.58
CA GLU A 336 13.38 -15.30 -29.21
C GLU A 336 14.57 -14.36 -28.91
N LEU A 337 14.31 -13.28 -28.16
CA LEU A 337 15.31 -12.24 -27.91
C LEU A 337 16.38 -12.75 -26.94
N VAL A 338 17.66 -12.57 -27.31
CA VAL A 338 18.80 -12.80 -26.42
C VAL A 338 19.02 -11.55 -25.55
N THR A 339 18.43 -11.54 -24.36
CA THR A 339 18.40 -10.37 -23.46
C THR A 339 19.76 -9.99 -22.87
N GLN A 340 20.73 -10.89 -22.92
CA GLN A 340 22.10 -10.67 -22.41
C GLN A 340 22.99 -9.88 -23.37
N ASP A 341 22.60 -9.76 -24.64
CA ASP A 341 23.35 -9.00 -25.64
C ASP A 341 23.04 -7.49 -25.57
N ASN A 342 23.99 -6.66 -26.01
CA ASN A 342 23.80 -5.21 -26.16
C ASN A 342 22.99 -4.97 -27.45
N PRO A 343 21.81 -4.29 -27.44
CA PRO A 343 21.36 -3.23 -26.52
C PRO A 343 20.44 -3.65 -25.36
N TRP A 344 20.03 -4.91 -25.29
CA TRP A 344 18.96 -5.35 -24.39
C TRP A 344 19.36 -5.38 -22.91
N LYS A 345 20.68 -5.41 -22.63
CA LYS A 345 21.26 -5.28 -21.30
C LYS A 345 20.75 -4.07 -20.49
N TRP A 346 20.36 -2.98 -21.14
CA TRP A 346 19.88 -1.76 -20.46
C TRP A 346 18.36 -1.63 -20.42
N ASN A 347 17.61 -2.61 -20.94
CA ASN A 347 16.15 -2.53 -21.04
C ASN A 347 15.44 -2.38 -19.70
N VAL A 348 16.00 -2.93 -18.62
CA VAL A 348 15.40 -2.82 -17.28
C VAL A 348 15.17 -1.35 -16.88
N ILE A 349 16.08 -0.44 -17.26
CA ILE A 349 15.93 1.00 -16.99
C ILE A 349 14.78 1.58 -17.82
N GLY A 350 14.71 1.23 -19.10
CA GLY A 350 13.62 1.64 -20.00
C GLY A 350 12.26 1.15 -19.52
N LEU A 351 12.15 -0.11 -19.11
CA LEU A 351 10.91 -0.71 -18.61
C LEU A 351 10.48 -0.07 -17.29
N LEU A 352 11.41 0.20 -16.37
CA LEU A 352 11.11 0.94 -15.14
C LEU A 352 10.62 2.37 -15.45
N ALA A 353 11.23 3.04 -16.43
CA ALA A 353 10.80 4.36 -16.88
C ALA A 353 9.39 4.31 -17.52
N ILE A 354 9.09 3.28 -18.32
CA ILE A 354 7.76 3.06 -18.89
C ILE A 354 6.72 2.81 -17.79
N ALA A 355 7.02 1.96 -16.81
CA ALA A 355 6.13 1.71 -15.68
C ALA A 355 5.88 2.98 -14.86
N LEU A 356 6.92 3.78 -14.60
CA LEU A 356 6.77 5.06 -13.89
C LEU A 356 5.98 6.08 -14.71
N ALA A 357 6.23 6.19 -16.02
CA ALA A 357 5.47 7.07 -16.90
C ALA A 357 3.99 6.67 -16.96
N GLY A 358 3.71 5.36 -17.12
CA GLY A 358 2.36 4.81 -17.07
C GLY A 358 1.67 5.10 -15.74
N ALA A 359 2.38 5.00 -14.61
CA ALA A 359 1.85 5.35 -13.30
C ALA A 359 1.45 6.82 -13.18
N VAL A 360 2.26 7.74 -13.72
CA VAL A 360 1.98 9.18 -13.75
C VAL A 360 0.76 9.48 -14.63
N VAL A 361 0.67 8.85 -15.80
CA VAL A 361 -0.47 8.99 -16.72
C VAL A 361 -1.75 8.48 -16.06
N LEU A 362 -1.74 7.29 -15.47
CA LEU A 362 -2.91 6.72 -14.78
C LEU A 362 -3.32 7.58 -13.58
N TYR A 363 -2.36 8.11 -12.82
CA TYR A 363 -2.66 8.92 -11.65
C TYR A 363 -3.41 10.21 -12.02
N HIS A 364 -2.88 10.98 -12.99
CA HIS A 364 -3.47 12.26 -13.38
C HIS A 364 -4.64 12.12 -14.36
N GLY A 365 -4.62 11.11 -15.22
CA GLY A 365 -5.64 10.87 -16.24
C GLY A 365 -6.84 10.09 -15.74
N VAL A 366 -6.67 9.19 -14.77
CA VAL A 366 -7.72 8.28 -14.29
C VAL A 366 -7.99 8.48 -12.80
N GLU A 367 -6.99 8.28 -11.95
CA GLU A 367 -7.21 8.16 -10.51
C GLU A 367 -7.73 9.46 -9.88
N GLU A 368 -7.03 10.58 -10.11
CA GLU A 368 -7.40 11.87 -9.54
C GLU A 368 -8.73 12.43 -10.09
N PRO A 369 -9.00 12.39 -11.41
CA PRO A 369 -10.29 12.77 -11.96
C PRO A 369 -11.44 11.90 -11.43
N ALA A 370 -11.31 10.57 -11.49
CA ALA A 370 -12.36 9.65 -11.05
C ALA A 370 -12.63 9.78 -9.55
N ARG A 371 -11.57 9.89 -8.74
CA ARG A 371 -11.70 10.10 -7.30
C ARG A 371 -12.43 11.39 -6.97
N ARG A 372 -12.14 12.49 -7.68
CA ARG A 372 -12.85 13.78 -7.50
C ARG A 372 -14.32 13.66 -7.90
N TRP A 373 -14.60 13.02 -9.04
CA TRP A 373 -15.94 12.83 -9.55
C TRP A 373 -16.80 11.94 -8.62
N MET A 374 -16.31 10.75 -8.25
CA MET A 374 -17.02 9.83 -7.38
C MET A 374 -17.26 10.42 -5.98
N ARG A 375 -16.35 11.25 -5.44
CA ARG A 375 -16.55 11.94 -4.17
C ARG A 375 -17.76 12.88 -4.20
N LYS A 376 -17.91 13.65 -5.28
CA LYS A 376 -19.04 14.59 -5.45
C LYS A 376 -20.40 13.88 -5.40
N MET A 377 -20.49 12.62 -5.84
CA MET A 377 -21.77 11.87 -5.83
C MET A 377 -22.37 11.67 -4.44
N VAL A 378 -21.53 11.62 -3.40
CA VAL A 378 -21.97 11.38 -2.02
C VAL A 378 -21.98 12.65 -1.18
N ASP A 379 -21.09 13.61 -1.50
CA ASP A 379 -21.04 14.90 -0.82
C ASP A 379 -22.23 15.81 -1.19
N VAL A 380 -22.78 15.70 -2.41
CA VAL A 380 -23.97 16.49 -2.84
C VAL A 380 -25.23 16.14 -2.03
N ARG A 381 -25.34 14.91 -1.50
CA ARG A 381 -26.48 14.49 -0.65
C ARG A 381 -26.39 14.96 0.81
N ALA A 382 -25.29 15.59 1.23
CA ALA A 382 -25.18 16.18 2.57
C ALA A 382 -25.78 17.60 2.65
N VAL A 383 -26.01 18.27 1.51
CA VAL A 383 -26.48 19.66 1.46
C VAL A 383 -28.01 19.80 1.51
N SER A 384 -28.79 18.72 1.36
CA SER A 384 -30.27 18.80 1.40
C SER A 384 -30.91 18.30 2.71
N ALA A 385 -30.13 18.04 3.75
CA ALA A 385 -30.67 17.61 5.05
C ALA A 385 -30.21 18.56 6.16
N ARG A 386 -31.12 19.46 6.56
CA ARG A 386 -31.02 20.54 7.56
C ARG A 386 -30.76 21.94 6.98
N SER A 387 -31.78 22.48 6.32
CA SER A 387 -32.15 23.87 6.55
C SER A 387 -33.18 23.90 7.67
N ASP A 388 -32.73 23.96 8.93
CA ASP A 388 -33.57 24.49 10.01
C ASP A 388 -33.76 25.99 9.71
N PRO A 389 -34.99 26.49 9.58
CA PRO A 389 -35.23 27.91 9.33
C PRO A 389 -35.12 28.66 10.66
N GLY A 390 -33.92 29.16 10.98
CA GLY A 390 -33.72 29.80 12.28
C GLY A 390 -32.49 30.68 12.51
N GLU A 391 -31.61 30.93 11.54
CA GLU A 391 -30.48 31.86 11.75
C GLU A 391 -30.18 32.73 10.52
N PRO A 392 -30.02 34.06 10.68
CA PRO A 392 -29.84 34.97 9.56
C PRO A 392 -28.45 34.84 8.94
N ALA A 393 -28.46 34.76 7.60
CA ALA A 393 -27.29 34.67 6.74
C ALA A 393 -26.41 35.92 6.85
N ASN A 394 -25.29 35.83 7.58
CA ASN A 394 -24.22 36.80 7.41
C ASN A 394 -22.85 36.25 7.81
N THR A 395 -22.16 35.55 6.91
CA THR A 395 -20.69 35.65 6.81
C THR A 395 -20.22 35.21 5.44
N LYS A 396 -19.69 36.16 4.67
CA LYS A 396 -19.03 35.95 3.39
C LYS A 396 -17.83 35.02 3.56
N LEU A 397 -17.78 33.96 2.75
CA LEU A 397 -16.63 33.06 2.64
C LEU A 397 -15.47 33.80 1.95
N HIS A 398 -14.36 34.01 2.65
CA HIS A 398 -13.09 34.43 2.05
C HIS A 398 -12.25 33.19 1.69
N PRO A 399 -11.67 33.10 0.47
CA PRO A 399 -10.74 32.06 0.09
C PRO A 399 -9.35 32.33 0.70
N ILE A 400 -8.79 31.35 1.44
CA ILE A 400 -7.44 31.41 2.00
C ILE A 400 -6.50 30.68 1.02
N ASP A 401 -5.92 31.45 0.10
CA ASP A 401 -4.71 31.09 -0.63
C ASP A 401 -3.84 32.35 -0.75
N ARG A 402 -2.99 32.64 0.25
CA ARG A 402 -1.71 33.34 0.06
C ARG A 402 -0.70 32.96 1.15
N PRO A 403 0.62 32.93 0.82
CA PRO A 403 1.68 32.59 1.77
C PRO A 403 1.92 33.74 2.75
N LEU A 404 2.27 33.37 3.99
CA LEU A 404 2.73 34.30 5.02
C LEU A 404 4.05 34.96 4.60
N GLU A 405 3.97 36.17 4.06
CA GLU A 405 5.09 37.11 4.07
C GLU A 405 4.99 38.03 5.28
N ALA A 406 6.14 38.24 5.92
CA ALA A 406 6.33 38.99 7.13
C ALA A 406 6.05 40.49 6.93
N ILE A 407 5.26 41.10 7.82
CA ILE A 407 5.29 42.55 8.04
C ILE A 407 5.31 42.83 9.55
N SER A 408 6.53 43.10 9.99
CA SER A 408 6.97 44.14 10.93
C SER A 408 5.92 45.05 11.61
N ALA A 409 6.21 45.31 12.88
CA ALA A 409 5.70 46.38 13.74
C ALA A 409 5.45 47.73 13.05
N ARG A 410 4.30 48.36 13.37
CA ARG A 410 4.18 49.70 13.96
C ARG A 410 2.72 50.13 14.13
N ALA A 411 2.52 50.91 15.19
CA ALA A 411 1.55 51.99 15.38
C ALA A 411 0.21 51.68 16.10
N VAL A 412 0.19 52.25 17.32
CA VAL A 412 -0.91 52.65 18.23
C VAL A 412 -1.62 51.55 19.01
#